data_AF-A0A953HQ97-F1
#
_entry.id   AF-A0A953HQ97-F1
#
_cell.length_a   1.000
_cell.length_b   1.000
_cell.length_c   1.000
_cell.angle_alpha   90.00
_cell.angle_beta   90.00
_cell.angle_gamma   90.00
#
_symmetry.space_group_name_H-M   'P 1'
#
loop_
_entity.id
_entity.type
_entity.pdbx_description
1 polymer ?
#
loop_
_entity_poly.entity_id
_entity_poly.type
_entity_poly.pdbx_seq_one_letter_code
_entity_poly.pdbx_strand_id
1 'polypeptide(L)'
;MNDATPMDAARAQLAEYRASIDNIDAALIHMLAERFRCTKAVGVLKAKHDLPPADPARESQQIARLRQLAHDANLDPDFAEKFLNFVIREVIRHHEAIASGADAET
;
A
#
# COMPACT_ATOMS: atom_id res chain seq x y z
N MET A 1 -48.27 -8.73 -5.89
CA MET A 1 -47.12 -8.78 -4.96
C MET A 1 -45.99 -9.50 -5.66
N ASN A 2 -44.88 -8.81 -5.93
CA ASN A 2 -43.68 -9.43 -6.49
C ASN A 2 -42.78 -9.79 -5.30
N ASP A 3 -42.94 -10.99 -4.74
CA ASP A 3 -42.02 -11.47 -3.70
C ASP A 3 -40.68 -11.72 -4.39
N ALA A 4 -39.70 -10.85 -4.10
CA ALA A 4 -38.34 -11.04 -4.57
C ALA A 4 -37.85 -12.41 -4.09
N THR A 5 -37.31 -13.21 -5.00
CA THR A 5 -36.84 -14.54 -4.62
C THR A 5 -35.64 -14.42 -3.68
N PRO A 6 -35.34 -15.44 -2.84
CA PRO A 6 -34.14 -15.43 -2.00
C PRO A 6 -32.84 -15.15 -2.78
N MET A 7 -32.79 -15.51 -4.07
CA MET A 7 -31.69 -15.21 -4.98
C MET A 7 -31.57 -13.71 -5.30
N ASP A 8 -32.70 -13.01 -5.46
CA ASP A 8 -32.72 -11.57 -5.75
C ASP A 8 -32.31 -10.77 -4.51
N ALA A 9 -32.72 -11.20 -3.31
CA ALA A 9 -32.25 -10.62 -2.06
C ALA A 9 -30.73 -10.80 -1.88
N ALA A 10 -30.19 -12.00 -2.17
CA ALA A 10 -28.75 -12.25 -2.11
C ALA A 10 -27.96 -11.41 -3.12
N ARG A 11 -28.49 -11.19 -4.34
CA ARG A 11 -27.88 -10.32 -5.35
C ARG A 11 -27.83 -8.87 -4.92
N ALA A 12 -28.90 -8.37 -4.30
CA ALA A 12 -28.94 -7.00 -3.77
C ALA A 12 -27.88 -6.81 -2.66
N GLN A 13 -27.81 -7.73 -1.71
CA GLN A 13 -26.82 -7.68 -0.64
C GLN A 13 -25.37 -7.78 -1.17
N LEU A 14 -25.14 -8.62 -2.19
CA LEU A 14 -23.84 -8.69 -2.86
C LEU A 14 -23.45 -7.36 -3.52
N ALA A 15 -24.42 -6.65 -4.12
CA ALA A 15 -24.16 -5.34 -4.72
C ALA A 15 -23.77 -4.30 -3.66
N GLU A 16 -24.41 -4.31 -2.49
CA GLU A 16 -24.07 -3.42 -1.37
C GLU A 16 -22.66 -3.68 -0.82
N TYR A 17 -22.27 -4.96 -0.67
CA TYR A 17 -20.91 -5.30 -0.25
C TYR A 17 -19.86 -4.87 -1.27
N ARG A 18 -20.14 -5.05 -2.58
CA ARG A 18 -19.22 -4.61 -3.64
C ARG A 18 -19.05 -3.10 -3.67
N ALA A 19 -20.14 -2.35 -3.53
CA ALA A 19 -20.04 -0.89 -3.42
C ALA A 19 -19.18 -0.45 -2.22
N SER A 20 -19.25 -1.18 -1.11
CA SER A 20 -18.39 -0.92 0.06
C SER A 20 -16.92 -1.25 -0.23
N ILE A 21 -16.64 -2.35 -0.92
CA ILE A 21 -15.29 -2.74 -1.35
C ILE A 21 -14.70 -1.69 -2.29
N ASP A 22 -15.46 -1.24 -3.30
CA ASP A 22 -15.00 -0.24 -4.27
C ASP A 22 -14.59 1.07 -3.57
N ASN A 23 -15.33 1.48 -2.53
CA ASN A 23 -14.99 2.65 -1.72
C ASN A 23 -13.70 2.46 -0.90
N ILE A 24 -13.49 1.25 -0.35
CA ILE A 24 -12.26 0.91 0.38
C ILE A 24 -11.07 0.93 -0.58
N ASP A 25 -11.22 0.35 -1.78
CA ASP A 25 -10.17 0.30 -2.79
C ASP A 25 -9.76 1.71 -3.25
N ALA A 26 -10.73 2.61 -3.44
CA ALA A 26 -10.45 4.01 -3.74
C ALA A 26 -9.63 4.68 -2.62
N ALA A 27 -10.01 4.46 -1.35
CA ALA A 27 -9.26 4.97 -0.20
C ALA A 27 -7.84 4.39 -0.14
N LEU A 28 -7.67 3.09 -0.39
CA LEU A 28 -6.35 2.44 -0.43
C LEU A 28 -5.44 3.07 -1.49
N ILE A 29 -5.96 3.34 -2.69
CA ILE A 29 -5.20 4.00 -3.75
C ILE A 29 -4.77 5.41 -3.35
N HIS A 30 -5.68 6.21 -2.76
CA HIS A 30 -5.32 7.55 -2.29
C HIS A 30 -4.26 7.53 -1.18
N MET A 31 -4.37 6.60 -0.23
CA MET A 31 -3.38 6.44 0.84
C MET A 31 -2.02 5.98 0.30
N LEU A 32 -2.01 5.09 -0.68
CA LEU A 32 -0.79 4.68 -1.37
C LEU A 32 -0.15 5.86 -2.11
N ALA A 33 -0.93 6.65 -2.86
CA ALA A 33 -0.42 7.83 -3.57
C ALA A 33 0.27 8.80 -2.60
N GLU A 34 -0.34 9.07 -1.45
CA GLU A 34 0.24 9.93 -0.42
C GLU A 34 1.50 9.33 0.22
N ARG A 35 1.49 8.01 0.47
CA ARG A 35 2.69 7.29 0.94
C ARG A 35 3.83 7.39 -0.07
N PHE A 36 3.54 7.22 -1.36
CA PHE A 36 4.54 7.31 -2.43
C PHE A 36 5.10 8.72 -2.58
N ARG A 37 4.27 9.76 -2.44
CA ARG A 37 4.70 11.16 -2.39
C ARG A 37 5.71 11.39 -1.26
N CYS A 38 5.42 10.90 -0.07
CA CYS A 38 6.34 10.97 1.07
C CYS A 38 7.65 10.23 0.79
N THR A 39 7.58 9.01 0.24
CA THR A 39 8.80 8.26 -0.06
C THR A 39 9.62 8.87 -1.18
N LYS A 40 9.01 9.54 -2.17
CA LYS A 40 9.74 10.30 -3.19
C LYS A 40 10.55 11.44 -2.56
N ALA A 41 9.94 12.19 -1.63
CA ALA A 41 10.64 13.23 -0.88
C ALA A 41 11.81 12.65 -0.05
N VAL A 42 11.62 11.48 0.59
CA VAL A 42 12.70 10.76 1.26
C VAL A 42 13.81 10.37 0.29
N GLY A 43 13.48 9.90 -0.91
CA GLY A 43 14.45 9.54 -1.94
C GLY A 43 15.30 10.72 -2.39
N VAL A 44 14.67 11.87 -2.66
CA VAL A 44 15.37 13.13 -2.98
C VAL A 44 16.28 13.57 -1.83
N LEU A 45 15.80 13.50 -0.60
CA LEU A 45 16.59 13.82 0.58
C LEU A 45 17.81 12.89 0.69
N LYS A 46 17.61 11.58 0.54
CA LYS A 46 18.70 10.60 0.57
C LYS A 46 19.74 10.87 -0.51
N ALA A 47 19.31 11.07 -1.75
CA ALA A 47 20.20 11.36 -2.87
C ALA A 47 21.02 12.65 -2.66
N LYS A 48 20.39 13.71 -2.13
CA LYS A 48 21.07 14.98 -1.84
C LYS A 48 22.19 14.85 -0.79
N HIS A 49 22.11 13.85 0.08
CA HIS A 49 23.01 13.64 1.21
C HIS A 49 23.83 12.36 1.08
N ASP A 50 23.93 11.78 -0.12
CA ASP A 50 24.66 10.54 -0.41
C ASP A 50 24.28 9.37 0.51
N LEU A 51 23.02 9.32 0.96
CA LEU A 51 22.49 8.25 1.78
C LEU A 51 22.00 7.08 0.91
N PRO A 52 22.15 5.82 1.36
CA PRO A 52 21.76 4.67 0.59
C PRO A 52 20.23 4.61 0.36
N PRO A 53 19.78 4.22 -0.85
CA PRO A 53 18.37 3.97 -1.16
C PRO A 53 17.71 2.97 -0.21
N ALA A 54 18.36 1.83 0.04
CA ALA A 54 17.92 0.81 0.97
C ALA A 54 18.39 1.09 2.41
N ASP A 55 17.60 0.66 3.39
CA ASP A 55 17.95 0.74 4.81
C ASP A 55 17.40 -0.52 5.52
N PRO A 56 18.19 -1.61 5.58
CA PRO A 56 17.73 -2.89 6.11
C PRO A 56 17.23 -2.81 7.55
N ALA A 57 17.81 -1.93 8.38
CA ALA A 57 17.39 -1.74 9.75
C ALA A 57 16.01 -1.08 9.81
N ARG A 58 15.79 -0.04 9.02
CA ARG A 58 14.48 0.62 8.91
C ARG A 58 13.41 -0.30 8.31
N GLU A 59 13.76 -1.10 7.30
CA GLU A 59 12.85 -2.07 6.68
C GLU A 59 12.40 -3.15 7.67
N SER A 60 13.34 -3.73 8.43
CA SER A 60 13.04 -4.70 9.48
C SER A 60 12.06 -4.16 10.54
N GLN A 61 12.25 -2.90 10.95
CA GLN A 61 11.33 -2.22 11.87
C GLN A 61 9.93 -2.00 11.27
N GLN A 62 9.85 -1.67 9.98
CA GLN A 62 8.55 -1.53 9.30
C GLN A 62 7.79 -2.85 9.25
N ILE A 63 8.50 -3.95 8.93
CA ILE A 63 7.92 -5.29 8.88
C ILE A 63 7.38 -5.67 10.25
N ALA A 64 8.19 -5.56 11.31
CA ALA A 64 7.77 -5.89 12.67
C ALA A 64 6.53 -5.10 13.11
N ARG A 65 6.52 -3.77 12.86
CA ARG A 65 5.38 -2.92 13.19
C ARG A 65 4.13 -3.29 12.38
N LEU A 66 4.26 -3.58 11.09
CA LEU A 66 3.11 -3.89 10.25
C LEU A 66 2.51 -5.27 10.58
N ARG A 67 3.35 -6.27 10.89
CA ARG A 67 2.88 -7.57 11.37
C ARG A 67 2.03 -7.42 12.64
N GLN A 68 2.44 -6.55 13.57
CA GLN A 68 1.64 -6.26 14.77
C GLN A 68 0.31 -5.58 14.41
N LEU A 69 0.31 -4.56 13.54
CA LEU A 69 -0.92 -3.89 13.11
C LEU A 69 -1.89 -4.85 12.39
N ALA A 70 -1.36 -5.78 11.59
CA ALA A 70 -2.15 -6.80 10.92
C ALA A 70 -2.82 -7.73 11.93
N HIS A 71 -2.05 -8.24 12.90
CA HIS A 71 -2.58 -9.05 13.99
C HIS A 71 -3.70 -8.33 14.74
N ASP A 72 -3.49 -7.07 15.14
CA ASP A 72 -4.48 -6.28 15.88
C ASP A 72 -5.76 -5.99 15.06
N ALA A 73 -5.64 -5.97 13.73
CA ALA A 73 -6.76 -5.78 12.80
C ALA A 73 -7.43 -7.10 12.37
N ASN A 74 -7.03 -8.26 12.91
CA ASN A 74 -7.47 -9.59 12.47
C ASN A 74 -7.16 -9.86 10.98
N LEU A 75 -6.06 -9.31 10.47
CA LEU A 75 -5.51 -9.58 9.15
C LEU A 75 -4.31 -10.53 9.29
N ASP A 76 -4.16 -11.45 8.33
CA ASP A 76 -3.00 -12.35 8.27
C ASP A 76 -1.67 -11.55 8.24
N PRO A 77 -0.80 -11.67 9.27
CA PRO A 77 0.47 -10.96 9.31
C PRO A 77 1.40 -11.30 8.13
N ASP A 78 1.33 -12.52 7.60
CA ASP A 78 2.16 -12.94 6.48
C ASP A 78 1.70 -12.30 5.17
N PHE A 79 0.38 -12.10 5.00
CA PHE A 79 -0.16 -11.30 3.91
C PHE A 79 0.29 -9.84 4.00
N ALA A 80 0.19 -9.23 5.20
CA ALA A 80 0.60 -7.85 5.40
C ALA A 80 2.10 -7.63 5.11
N GLU A 81 2.95 -8.57 5.53
CA GLU A 81 4.37 -8.53 5.23
C GLU A 81 4.64 -8.66 3.72
N LYS A 82 3.98 -9.58 3.01
CA LYS A 82 4.12 -9.72 1.55
C LYS A 82 3.73 -8.42 0.83
N PHE A 83 2.63 -7.80 1.25
CA PHE A 83 2.19 -6.52 0.71
C PHE A 83 3.23 -5.41 0.97
N LEU A 84 3.75 -5.31 2.18
CA LEU A 84 4.77 -4.31 2.50
C LEU A 84 6.06 -4.53 1.71
N ASN A 85 6.53 -5.77 1.58
CA ASN A 85 7.70 -6.11 0.79
C ASN A 85 7.52 -5.76 -0.69
N PHE A 86 6.30 -5.88 -1.22
CA PHE A 86 5.99 -5.37 -2.55
C PHE A 86 6.15 -3.84 -2.62
N VAL A 87 5.56 -3.10 -1.68
CA VAL A 87 5.64 -1.63 -1.66
C VAL A 87 7.08 -1.13 -1.43
N ILE A 88 7.85 -1.76 -0.53
CA ILE A 88 9.24 -1.37 -0.24
C ILE A 88 10.12 -1.54 -1.48
N ARG A 89 9.99 -2.65 -2.21
CA ARG A 89 10.75 -2.86 -3.46
C ARG A 89 10.53 -1.74 -4.46
N GLU A 90 9.28 -1.31 -4.63
CA GLU A 90 8.95 -0.22 -5.54
C GLU A 90 9.50 1.13 -5.06
N VAL A 91 9.51 1.37 -3.75
CA VAL A 91 10.13 2.57 -3.16
C VAL A 91 11.64 2.60 -3.39
N ILE A 92 12.33 1.48 -3.17
CA ILE A 92 13.78 1.38 -3.38
C ILE A 92 14.11 1.64 -4.86
N ARG A 93 13.35 1.04 -5.79
CA ARG A 93 13.49 1.28 -7.24
C ARG A 93 13.40 2.77 -7.58
N HIS A 94 12.44 3.50 -7.00
CA HIS A 94 12.33 4.95 -7.18
C HIS A 94 13.52 5.71 -6.56
N HIS A 95 14.01 5.29 -5.39
CA HIS A 95 15.17 5.94 -4.77
C HIS A 95 16.44 5.78 -5.61
N GLU A 96 16.64 4.59 -6.21
CA GLU A 96 17.73 4.33 -7.15
C GLU A 96 17.60 5.19 -8.43
N ALA A 97 16.38 5.34 -8.96
CA ALA A 97 16.12 6.21 -10.11
C ALA A 97 16.39 7.69 -9.80
N ILE A 98 15.99 8.19 -8.63
CA ILE A 98 16.29 9.54 -8.17
C ILE A 98 17.80 9.74 -7.99
N ALA A 99 18.49 8.78 -7.36
CA ALA A 99 19.93 8.86 -7.13
C ALA A 99 20.75 8.85 -8.43
N SER A 100 20.27 8.15 -9.46
CA SER A 100 20.90 8.12 -10.80
C SER A 100 20.48 9.29 -11.71
N GLY A 101 19.53 10.13 -11.28
CA GLY A 101 19.00 11.24 -12.08
C GLY A 101 18.01 10.82 -13.17
N ALA A 102 17.59 9.55 -13.21
CA ALA A 102 16.65 9.02 -14.21
C ALA A 102 15.20 9.53 -14.01
N ASP A 103 14.87 10.04 -12.81
CA ASP A 103 13.56 10.60 -12.45
C ASP A 103 13.41 12.11 -12.74
N ALA A 104 14.40 12.74 -13.39
CA ALA A 104 14.40 14.19 -13.67
C ALA A 104 13.50 14.63 -14.84
N GLU A 105 12.87 13.70 -15.55
CA GLU A 105 12.00 13.96 -16.71
C GLU A 105 10.63 13.28 -16.57
N THR A 106 9.80 13.72 -15.62
CA THR A 106 8.32 13.65 -15.75
C THR A 106 7.61 14.66 -14.85
#